data_AF-A0A970DX50-F1
#
_entry.id   AF-A0A970DX50-F1
#
_cell.length_a   1.000
_cell.length_b   1.000
_cell.length_c   1.000
_cell.angle_alpha   90.00
_cell.angle_beta   90.00
_cell.angle_gamma   90.00
#
_symmetry.space_group_name_H-M   'P 1'
#
loop_
_entity.id
_entity.type
_entity.pdbx_description
1 polymer ?
#
loop_
_entity_poly.entity_id
_entity_poly.type
_entity_poly.pdbx_seq_one_letter_code
_entity_poly.pdbx_strand_id
1 'polypeptide(L)'
;MSRESLRSRLLACFVLLCLGVCVSGVILAVERGFHSDKAFAQDLIRLHVIANSNLPQDQDLKLKVRDAVLLETKRILGDIAGKEQAYALLQYHAQTLERCAQETVWAHGFDYPVQVKLGNYLFP
;
A
#
# COMPACT_ATOMS: atom_id res chain seq x y z
N MET A 1 55.02 -31.76 -12.03
CA MET A 1 54.12 -30.60 -12.04
C MET A 1 54.76 -29.48 -11.22
N SER A 2 55.06 -28.33 -11.83
CA SER A 2 55.74 -27.23 -11.14
C SER A 2 54.81 -26.55 -10.13
N ARG A 3 55.34 -26.22 -8.94
CA ARG A 3 54.59 -25.58 -7.84
C ARG A 3 53.85 -24.30 -8.27
N GLU A 4 54.37 -23.61 -9.28
CA GLU A 4 53.79 -22.41 -9.88
C GLU A 4 52.47 -22.66 -10.63
N SER A 5 52.31 -23.81 -11.32
CA SER A 5 51.05 -24.12 -12.02
C SER A 5 49.94 -24.60 -11.09
N LEU A 6 50.30 -25.11 -9.90
CA LEU A 6 49.34 -25.48 -8.86
C LEU A 6 48.77 -24.21 -8.17
N ARG A 7 49.63 -23.23 -7.88
CA ARG A 7 49.25 -21.94 -7.27
C ARG A 7 48.34 -21.12 -8.16
N SER A 8 48.63 -21.04 -9.46
CA SER A 8 47.78 -20.30 -10.42
C SER A 8 46.39 -20.92 -10.57
N ARG A 9 46.31 -22.27 -10.55
CA ARG A 9 45.03 -22.99 -10.55
C ARG A 9 44.22 -22.75 -9.27
N LEU A 10 44.88 -22.78 -8.10
CA LEU A 10 44.22 -22.51 -6.82
C LEU A 10 43.71 -21.06 -6.73
N LEU A 11 44.50 -20.08 -7.22
CA LEU A 11 44.07 -18.68 -7.30
C LEU A 11 42.89 -18.49 -8.26
N ALA A 12 42.92 -19.11 -9.43
CA ALA A 12 41.81 -19.06 -10.38
C ALA A 12 40.52 -19.67 -9.79
N CYS A 13 40.62 -20.81 -9.10
CA CYS A 13 39.48 -21.42 -8.39
C CYS A 13 38.95 -20.51 -7.27
N PHE A 14 39.83 -19.85 -6.51
CA PHE A 14 39.42 -18.93 -5.45
C PHE A 14 38.69 -17.70 -6.01
N VAL A 15 39.20 -17.10 -7.09
CA VAL A 15 38.55 -15.96 -7.75
C VAL A 15 37.18 -16.33 -8.30
N LEU A 16 37.05 -17.51 -8.95
CA LEU A 16 35.76 -18.00 -9.44
C LEU A 16 34.76 -18.26 -8.31
N LEU A 17 35.21 -18.80 -7.18
CA LEU A 17 34.37 -18.99 -6.00
C LEU A 17 33.87 -17.64 -5.45
N CYS A 18 34.77 -16.66 -5.29
CA CYS A 18 34.40 -15.32 -4.81
C CYS A 18 33.39 -14.64 -5.74
N LEU A 19 33.61 -14.71 -7.06
CA LEU A 19 32.67 -14.19 -8.06
C LEU A 19 31.29 -14.87 -7.94
N GLY A 20 31.25 -16.20 -7.78
CA GLY A 20 30.01 -16.93 -7.60
C GLY A 20 29.24 -16.51 -6.35
N VAL A 21 29.92 -16.32 -5.22
CA VAL A 21 29.31 -15.84 -3.97
C VAL A 21 28.79 -14.41 -4.13
N CYS A 22 29.55 -13.51 -4.78
CA CYS A 22 29.12 -12.14 -5.05
C CYS A 22 27.87 -12.11 -5.94
N VAL A 23 27.84 -12.87 -7.03
CA VAL A 23 26.69 -12.94 -7.94
C VAL A 23 25.47 -13.51 -7.21
N SER A 24 25.63 -14.57 -6.42
CA SER A 24 24.54 -15.13 -5.61
C SER A 24 23.99 -14.11 -4.60
N GLY A 25 24.87 -13.38 -3.92
CA GLY A 25 24.47 -12.30 -3.00
C GLY A 25 23.68 -11.18 -3.68
N VAL A 26 24.07 -10.79 -4.89
CA VAL A 26 23.34 -9.80 -5.70
C VAL A 26 21.97 -10.33 -6.12
N ILE A 27 21.87 -11.58 -6.59
CA ILE A 27 20.59 -12.20 -6.98
C ILE A 27 19.62 -12.21 -5.79
N LEU A 28 20.07 -12.65 -4.61
CA LEU A 28 19.25 -12.65 -3.39
C LEU A 28 18.80 -11.25 -2.95
N ALA A 29 19.66 -10.24 -3.09
CA ALA A 29 19.30 -8.86 -2.77
C ALA A 29 18.23 -8.31 -3.73
N VAL A 30 18.36 -8.62 -5.02
CA VAL A 30 17.42 -8.21 -6.07
C VAL A 30 16.05 -8.88 -5.86
N GLU A 31 15.99 -10.19 -5.58
CA GLU A 31 14.73 -10.89 -5.31
C GLU A 31 13.99 -10.31 -4.09
N ARG A 32 14.71 -9.98 -3.02
CA ARG A 32 14.13 -9.32 -1.84
C ARG A 32 13.59 -7.93 -2.15
N GLY A 33 14.25 -7.18 -3.02
CA GLY A 33 13.79 -5.86 -3.48
C GLY A 33 12.48 -5.93 -4.27
N PHE A 34 12.25 -7.00 -5.04
CA PHE A 34 11.02 -7.17 -5.83
C PHE A 34 9.81 -7.74 -5.04
N HIS A 35 10.02 -8.28 -3.84
CA HIS A 35 8.98 -8.97 -3.07
C HIS A 35 8.17 -8.08 -2.10
N SER A 36 8.34 -6.75 -2.09
CA SER A 36 7.73 -5.90 -1.04
C SER A 36 6.29 -5.42 -1.25
N ASP A 37 5.69 -5.47 -2.45
CA ASP A 37 4.37 -4.81 -2.66
C ASP A 37 3.20 -5.75 -2.99
N LYS A 38 3.46 -7.01 -3.36
CA LYS A 38 2.40 -7.89 -3.86
C LYS A 38 1.65 -8.66 -2.77
N ALA A 39 2.31 -8.98 -1.65
CA ALA A 39 1.71 -9.78 -0.58
C ALA A 39 0.59 -9.04 0.15
N PHE A 40 0.63 -7.70 0.23
CA PHE A 40 -0.38 -6.90 0.94
C PHE A 40 -1.60 -6.56 0.08
N ALA A 41 -1.52 -6.65 -1.25
CA ALA A 41 -2.59 -6.12 -2.09
C ALA A 41 -3.91 -6.93 -2.02
N GLN A 42 -3.85 -8.22 -1.69
CA GLN A 42 -5.04 -9.09 -1.73
C GLN A 42 -5.95 -8.93 -0.50
N ASP A 43 -5.40 -8.54 0.65
CA ASP A 43 -6.14 -8.50 1.92
C ASP A 43 -6.59 -7.10 2.36
N LEU A 44 -6.38 -6.08 1.52
CA LEU A 44 -6.71 -4.70 1.86
C LEU A 44 -8.05 -4.24 1.25
N ILE A 45 -8.76 -3.42 2.02
CA ILE A 45 -9.82 -2.53 1.52
C ILE A 45 -9.18 -1.14 1.38
N ARG A 46 -9.20 -0.57 0.18
CA ARG A 46 -8.60 0.74 -0.09
C ARG A 46 -9.66 1.83 -0.02
N LEU A 47 -9.36 2.90 0.72
CA LEU A 47 -10.14 4.13 0.70
C LEU A 47 -9.66 5.02 -0.45
N HIS A 48 -10.58 5.44 -1.32
CA HIS A 48 -10.32 6.44 -2.35
C HIS A 48 -11.24 7.64 -2.12
N VAL A 49 -10.65 8.81 -1.85
CA VAL A 49 -11.37 10.09 -1.80
C VAL A 49 -11.07 10.88 -3.07
N ILE A 50 -12.11 11.24 -3.82
CA ILE A 50 -12.03 12.02 -5.06
C ILE A 50 -12.34 13.48 -4.70
N ALA A 51 -11.43 14.39 -5.04
CA ALA A 51 -11.64 15.82 -4.83
C ALA A 51 -12.57 16.39 -5.90
N ASN A 52 -13.26 17.49 -5.57
CA ASN A 52 -14.10 18.21 -6.53
C ASN A 52 -13.28 18.79 -7.71
N SER A 53 -12.04 19.24 -7.46
CA SER A 53 -11.11 19.72 -8.50
C SER A 53 -9.63 19.58 -8.09
N ASN A 54 -8.71 19.95 -8.98
CA ASN A 54 -7.26 20.03 -8.70
C ASN A 54 -6.84 21.32 -7.98
N LEU A 55 -7.79 22.20 -7.62
CA LEU A 55 -7.46 23.42 -6.89
C LEU A 55 -6.90 23.09 -5.50
N PRO A 56 -5.94 23.90 -4.97
CA PRO A 56 -5.34 23.64 -3.67
C PRO A 56 -6.35 23.46 -2.53
N GLN A 57 -7.42 24.25 -2.53
CA GLN A 57 -8.48 24.18 -1.52
C GLN A 57 -9.24 22.84 -1.54
N ASP A 58 -9.51 22.28 -2.73
CA ASP A 58 -10.23 21.01 -2.87
C ASP A 58 -9.33 19.83 -2.53
N GLN A 59 -8.02 19.96 -2.79
CA GLN A 59 -7.03 18.99 -2.37
C GLN A 59 -6.85 18.97 -0.85
N ASP A 60 -6.84 20.14 -0.19
CA ASP A 60 -6.83 20.20 1.28
C ASP A 60 -8.10 19.58 1.87
N LEU A 61 -9.27 19.96 1.34
CA LEU A 61 -10.55 19.39 1.77
C LEU A 61 -10.59 17.87 1.62
N LYS A 62 -10.06 17.33 0.51
CA LYS A 62 -9.92 15.88 0.31
C LYS A 62 -9.12 15.22 1.42
N LEU A 63 -8.03 15.83 1.89
CA LEU A 63 -7.23 15.30 2.98
C LEU A 63 -8.02 15.29 4.29
N LYS A 64 -8.76 16.37 4.59
CA LYS A 64 -9.63 16.45 5.77
C LYS A 64 -10.72 15.38 5.77
N VAL A 65 -11.42 15.22 4.65
CA VAL A 65 -12.46 14.21 4.47
C VAL A 65 -11.88 12.79 4.60
N ARG A 66 -10.72 12.53 3.98
CA ARG A 66 -10.01 11.26 4.11
C ARG A 66 -9.73 10.92 5.58
N ASP A 67 -9.18 11.88 6.32
CA ASP A 67 -8.75 11.65 7.70
C ASP A 67 -9.97 11.40 8.62
N ALA A 68 -11.07 12.13 8.44
CA ALA A 68 -12.31 11.93 9.17
C ALA A 68 -12.93 10.55 8.87
N VAL A 69 -13.02 10.17 7.60
CA VAL A 69 -13.58 8.87 7.18
C VAL A 69 -12.71 7.70 7.67
N LEU A 70 -11.39 7.86 7.69
CA LEU A 70 -10.47 6.84 8.24
C LEU A 70 -10.68 6.65 9.74
N LEU A 71 -10.86 7.75 10.49
CA LEU A 71 -11.13 7.68 11.93
C LEU A 71 -12.45 6.95 12.20
N GLU A 72 -13.50 7.29 11.47
CA GLU A 72 -14.82 6.65 11.62
C GLU A 72 -14.78 5.18 11.19
N THR A 73 -14.05 4.87 10.12
CA THR A 73 -13.79 3.49 9.69
C THR A 73 -13.10 2.69 10.79
N LYS A 74 -12.08 3.25 11.45
CA LYS A 74 -11.39 2.59 12.58
C LYS A 74 -12.35 2.31 13.73
N ARG A 75 -13.28 3.24 14.01
CA ARG A 75 -14.31 3.08 15.05
C ARG A 75 -15.30 1.96 14.71
N ILE A 76 -15.71 1.86 13.44
CA ILE A 76 -16.64 0.82 12.95
C ILE A 76 -15.97 -0.56 12.98
N LEU A 77 -14.73 -0.66 12.53
CA LEU A 77 -14.02 -1.94 12.39
C LEU A 77 -13.51 -2.48 13.73
N GLY A 78 -13.19 -1.62 14.70
CA GLY A 78 -12.66 -2.05 15.99
C GLY A 78 -11.43 -2.95 15.84
N ASP A 79 -11.46 -4.12 16.48
CA ASP A 79 -10.39 -5.13 16.46
C ASP A 79 -10.60 -6.25 15.41
N ILE A 80 -11.45 -6.04 14.40
CA ILE A 80 -11.74 -7.06 13.39
C ILE A 80 -10.51 -7.36 12.53
N ALA A 81 -10.24 -8.66 12.33
CA ALA A 81 -9.10 -9.13 11.57
C ALA A 81 -9.44 -9.55 10.12
N GLY A 82 -10.71 -9.80 9.78
CA GLY A 82 -11.11 -10.39 8.50
C GLY A 82 -11.58 -9.39 7.46
N LYS A 83 -11.02 -9.45 6.24
CA LYS A 83 -11.40 -8.59 5.10
C LYS A 83 -12.89 -8.66 4.75
N GLU A 84 -13.46 -9.86 4.65
CA GLU A 84 -14.88 -10.03 4.27
C GLU A 84 -15.82 -9.44 5.32
N GLN A 85 -15.52 -9.65 6.61
CA GLN A 85 -16.28 -9.08 7.72
C GLN A 85 -16.15 -7.56 7.76
N ALA A 86 -14.93 -7.04 7.55
CA ALA A 86 -14.68 -5.62 7.44
C ALA A 86 -15.48 -5.01 6.28
N TYR A 87 -15.50 -5.66 5.10
CA TYR A 87 -16.27 -5.19 3.94
C TYR A 87 -17.78 -5.16 4.24
N ALA A 88 -18.31 -6.22 4.86
CA ALA A 88 -19.74 -6.29 5.23
C ALA A 88 -20.14 -5.18 6.21
N LEU A 89 -19.30 -4.90 7.22
CA LEU A 89 -19.54 -3.81 8.17
C LEU A 89 -19.47 -2.43 7.53
N LEU A 90 -18.47 -2.20 6.67
CA LEU A 90 -18.37 -0.94 5.94
C LEU A 90 -19.57 -0.73 5.01
N GLN A 91 -20.07 -1.82 4.39
CA GLN A 91 -21.27 -1.77 3.58
C GLN A 91 -22.52 -1.46 4.41
N TYR A 92 -22.66 -2.09 5.58
CA TYR A 92 -23.76 -1.81 6.52
C TYR A 92 -23.73 -0.36 7.04
N HIS A 93 -22.53 0.17 7.32
CA HIS A 93 -22.32 1.52 7.81
C HIS A 93 -22.04 2.56 6.70
N ALA A 94 -22.28 2.24 5.43
CA ALA A 94 -21.96 3.13 4.31
C ALA A 94 -22.58 4.53 4.45
N GLN A 95 -23.84 4.60 4.89
CA GLN A 95 -24.54 5.87 5.13
C GLN A 95 -23.92 6.67 6.30
N THR A 96 -23.35 5.98 7.30
CA THR A 96 -22.66 6.65 8.41
C THR A 96 -21.35 7.29 7.92
N LEU A 97 -20.61 6.58 7.07
CA LEU A 97 -19.39 7.10 6.43
C LEU A 97 -19.70 8.28 5.50
N GLU A 98 -20.79 8.19 4.73
CA GLU A 98 -21.24 9.27 3.85
C GLU A 98 -21.61 10.52 4.65
N ARG A 99 -22.36 10.35 5.75
CA ARG A 99 -22.69 11.46 6.65
C ARG A 99 -21.44 12.07 7.28
N CYS A 100 -20.49 11.27 7.78
CA CYS A 100 -19.24 11.76 8.35
C CYS A 100 -18.45 12.60 7.34
N ALA A 101 -18.37 12.14 6.10
CA ALA A 101 -17.73 12.89 5.02
C ALA A 101 -18.48 14.19 4.69
N GLN A 102 -19.81 14.13 4.61
CA GLN A 102 -20.66 15.30 4.34
C GLN A 102 -20.56 16.37 5.45
N GLU A 103 -20.59 15.95 6.71
CA GLU A 103 -20.39 16.83 7.87
C GLU A 103 -19.00 17.49 7.83
N THR A 104 -17.97 16.74 7.42
CA THR A 104 -16.61 17.29 7.27
C THR A 104 -16.55 18.36 6.18
N VAL A 105 -17.24 18.15 5.05
CA VAL A 105 -17.34 19.14 3.97
C VAL A 105 -18.01 20.43 4.46
N TRP A 106 -19.16 20.31 5.14
CA TRP A 106 -19.87 21.46 5.70
C TRP A 106 -19.06 22.19 6.78
N ALA A 107 -18.37 21.45 7.66
CA ALA A 107 -17.56 22.02 8.73
C ALA A 107 -16.39 22.88 8.21
N HIS A 108 -15.92 22.61 6.98
CA HIS A 108 -14.86 23.39 6.33
C HIS A 108 -15.40 24.49 5.39
N GLY A 109 -16.70 24.76 5.40
CA GLY A 109 -17.32 25.87 4.68
C GLY A 109 -17.66 25.59 3.21
N PHE A 110 -17.70 24.31 2.80
CA PHE A 110 -18.09 23.90 1.45
C PHE A 110 -19.47 23.24 1.46
N ASP A 111 -20.12 23.22 0.30
CA ASP A 111 -21.46 22.64 0.11
C ASP A 111 -21.49 21.47 -0.89
N TYR A 112 -20.31 20.94 -1.23
CA TYR A 112 -20.19 19.84 -2.17
C TYR A 112 -20.99 18.61 -1.71
N PRO A 113 -21.81 18.00 -2.58
CA PRO A 113 -22.49 16.76 -2.25
C PRO A 113 -21.46 15.63 -2.19
N VAL A 114 -21.58 14.78 -1.17
CA VAL A 114 -20.74 13.59 -1.01
C VAL A 114 -21.55 12.33 -1.30
N GLN A 115 -20.91 11.38 -1.96
CA GLN A 115 -21.45 10.03 -2.16
C GLN A 115 -20.38 8.99 -1.84
N VAL A 116 -20.74 7.96 -1.06
CA VAL A 116 -19.86 6.83 -0.76
C VAL A 116 -20.28 5.61 -1.57
N LYS A 117 -19.32 4.95 -2.21
CA LYS A 117 -19.53 3.70 -2.95
C LYS A 117 -18.53 2.65 -2.49
N LEU A 118 -19.02 1.44 -2.31
CA LEU A 118 -18.21 0.26 -2.05
C LEU A 118 -18.33 -0.69 -3.25
N GLY A 119 -17.19 -1.20 -3.70
CA GLY A 119 -17.14 -2.12 -4.83
C GLY A 119 -15.71 -2.47 -5.22
N ASN A 120 -15.59 -3.35 -6.20
CA ASN A 120 -14.32 -3.69 -6.82
C ASN A 120 -14.10 -2.80 -8.03
N TYR A 121 -13.01 -2.04 -8.01
CA TYR A 121 -12.64 -1.14 -9.10
C TYR A 121 -11.24 -1.49 -9.59
N LEU A 122 -11.02 -1.35 -10.91
CA LEU A 122 -9.67 -1.42 -11.46
C LEU A 122 -8.87 -0.25 -10.91
N PHE A 123 -7.72 -0.56 -10.33
CA PHE A 123 -6.83 0.42 -9.77
C PHE A 123 -5.83 0.88 -10.84
N PRO A 124 -5.57 2.19 -10.99
CA PRO A 124 -4.54 2.72 -11.89
C PRO A 124 -3.10 2.48 -11.38
#